data_AF-A0A933Y7A6-F1
#
_entry.id   AF-A0A933Y7A6-F1
#
_cell.length_a   1.000
_cell.length_b   1.000
_cell.length_c   1.000
_cell.angle_alpha   90.00
_cell.angle_beta   90.00
_cell.angle_gamma   90.00
#
_symmetry.space_group_name_H-M   'P 1'
#
loop_
_entity.id
_entity.type
_entity.pdbx_description
1 polymer ?
#
loop_
_entity_poly.entity_id
_entity_poly.type
_entity_poly.pdbx_seq_one_letter_code
_entity_poly.pdbx_strand_id
1 'polypeptide(L)'
;MSKHFRCLTIAMVTAMLTTSANAQEYFGDFLDKLKGTFITEAPPRPQFKLESDFRFKDPNGLLWIAPSGVEVDGASIPQPLWSLIGGPFEGAYINASVIHDHYCRTKQRTAHDTHRNFYYGMRASQVPDWKAKLMHWAVSTFGPSWKLEKRVTMKQTCSSLDGLGTTCTSSPVTEMVMVEIPGADLSDPVVLAAAVSKANAVARTLLTSNGNILDVTVDGQVTASFEGVEKSANAYRQVFASKEFVSSPARLGVLSSQTAGGLTNVQPWSGNRVPRLNDAVFLTPQTLPMVERSAPFKLDPRGKDLVTDQIDLKSLETSIHLEKGSQ
;
A
#
# COMPACT_ATOMS: atom_id res chain seq x y z
N MET A 1 -21.78 -4.02 87.29
CA MET A 1 -21.04 -2.96 86.58
C MET A 1 -20.28 -3.59 85.41
N SER A 2 -20.60 -3.12 84.20
CA SER A 2 -19.93 -3.24 82.89
C SER A 2 -19.16 -4.52 82.53
N LYS A 3 -19.65 -5.24 81.52
CA LYS A 3 -18.79 -6.02 80.61
C LYS A 3 -19.19 -5.74 79.16
N HIS A 4 -18.19 -5.30 78.39
CA HIS A 4 -18.26 -4.69 77.08
C HIS A 4 -18.74 -5.62 75.96
N PHE A 5 -19.67 -5.12 75.15
CA PHE A 5 -20.09 -5.72 73.87
C PHE A 5 -19.08 -5.30 72.79
N ARG A 6 -18.29 -6.24 72.27
CA ARG A 6 -17.40 -6.00 71.12
C ARG A 6 -18.19 -6.23 69.83
N CYS A 7 -18.53 -5.13 69.17
CA CYS A 7 -19.13 -5.12 67.83
C CYS A 7 -18.04 -5.46 66.79
N LEU A 8 -18.19 -6.59 66.11
CA LEU A 8 -17.28 -7.03 65.04
C LEU A 8 -17.75 -6.41 63.72
N THR A 9 -17.06 -5.37 63.26
CA THR A 9 -17.29 -4.75 61.93
C THR A 9 -16.69 -5.63 60.84
N ILE A 10 -17.54 -6.24 60.03
CA ILE A 10 -17.13 -6.95 58.79
C ILE A 10 -16.97 -5.88 57.71
N ALA A 11 -15.73 -5.59 57.33
CA ALA A 11 -15.42 -4.74 56.17
C ALA A 11 -15.63 -5.54 54.89
N MET A 12 -16.73 -5.27 54.18
CA MET A 12 -17.02 -5.84 52.86
C MET A 12 -16.17 -5.09 51.82
N VAL A 13 -15.07 -5.70 51.38
CA VAL A 13 -14.23 -5.17 50.30
C VAL A 13 -14.91 -5.50 48.97
N THR A 14 -15.56 -4.52 48.37
CA THR A 14 -16.07 -4.59 46.99
C THR A 14 -14.91 -4.43 46.01
N ALA A 15 -14.47 -5.54 45.42
CA ALA A 15 -13.54 -5.52 44.29
C ALA A 15 -14.24 -4.91 43.07
N MET A 16 -13.92 -3.65 42.74
CA MET A 16 -14.33 -3.04 41.47
C MET A 16 -13.55 -3.70 40.33
N LEU A 17 -14.21 -4.60 39.60
CA LEU A 17 -13.74 -5.11 38.32
C LEU A 17 -13.81 -3.97 37.30
N THR A 18 -12.69 -3.29 37.07
CA THR A 18 -12.56 -2.33 35.96
C THR A 18 -12.50 -3.13 34.66
N THR A 19 -13.63 -3.29 33.98
CA THR A 19 -13.64 -3.75 32.59
C THR A 19 -13.04 -2.66 31.73
N SER A 20 -11.83 -2.89 31.19
CA SER A 20 -11.22 -2.04 30.19
C SER A 20 -12.13 -2.02 28.96
N ALA A 21 -12.87 -0.92 28.76
CA ALA A 21 -13.55 -0.68 27.51
C ALA A 21 -12.49 -0.42 26.44
N ASN A 22 -12.12 -1.46 25.68
CA ASN A 22 -11.37 -1.26 24.45
C ASN A 22 -12.30 -0.50 23.49
N ALA A 23 -12.10 0.81 23.36
CA ALA A 23 -12.73 1.57 22.30
C ALA A 23 -12.22 1.00 20.97
N GLN A 24 -13.10 0.30 20.26
CA GLN A 24 -12.79 -0.20 18.92
C GLN A 24 -12.49 1.02 18.04
N GLU A 25 -11.28 1.07 17.48
CA GLU A 25 -10.88 2.14 16.57
C GLU A 25 -11.83 2.15 15.35
N TYR A 26 -12.42 3.30 15.05
CA TYR A 26 -13.39 3.47 13.97
C TYR A 26 -12.67 3.84 12.67
N PHE A 27 -12.91 3.05 11.62
CA PHE A 27 -12.26 3.22 10.31
C PHE A 27 -13.23 3.56 9.19
N GLY A 28 -14.51 3.78 9.49
CA GLY A 28 -15.54 4.01 8.48
C GLY A 28 -16.47 2.81 8.27
N ASP A 29 -17.48 3.02 7.44
CA ASP A 29 -18.55 2.06 7.16
C ASP A 29 -18.81 1.94 5.66
N PHE A 30 -18.93 0.70 5.16
CA PHE A 30 -19.54 0.45 3.86
C PHE A 30 -21.06 0.52 4.03
N LEU A 31 -21.70 1.40 3.26
CA LEU A 31 -23.13 1.67 3.37
C LEU A 31 -23.98 0.73 2.52
N ASP A 32 -23.33 -0.05 1.66
CA ASP A 32 -23.94 -0.92 0.68
C ASP A 32 -23.26 -2.31 0.70
N LYS A 33 -23.97 -3.32 0.21
CA LYS A 33 -23.36 -4.61 -0.12
C LYS A 33 -22.85 -4.54 -1.56
N LEU A 34 -21.63 -5.00 -1.79
CA LEU A 34 -21.06 -5.06 -3.12
C LEU A 34 -21.91 -5.98 -4.01
N LYS A 35 -22.35 -5.46 -5.16
CA LYS A 35 -23.17 -6.17 -6.16
C LYS A 35 -22.68 -5.82 -7.56
N GLY A 36 -22.62 -6.81 -8.43
CA GLY A 36 -22.02 -6.66 -9.73
C GLY A 36 -21.75 -7.98 -10.41
N THR A 37 -21.26 -7.89 -11.64
CA THR A 37 -20.95 -9.03 -12.50
C THR A 37 -19.49 -9.01 -12.90
N PHE A 38 -18.83 -10.16 -12.88
CA PHE A 38 -17.50 -10.32 -13.46
C PHE A 38 -17.58 -10.35 -14.98
N ILE A 39 -16.76 -9.53 -15.62
CA ILE A 39 -16.46 -9.55 -17.04
C ILE A 39 -15.14 -10.32 -17.19
N THR A 40 -15.24 -11.64 -17.31
CA THR A 40 -14.09 -12.56 -17.30
C THR A 40 -13.18 -12.42 -18.51
N GLU A 41 -13.72 -11.97 -19.65
CA GLU A 41 -12.99 -11.86 -20.93
C GLU A 41 -12.34 -10.48 -21.14
N ALA A 42 -12.45 -9.56 -20.18
CA ALA A 42 -11.89 -8.22 -20.34
C ALA A 42 -10.35 -8.27 -20.45
N PRO A 43 -9.73 -7.60 -21.45
CA PRO A 43 -8.29 -7.42 -21.48
C PRO A 43 -7.85 -6.26 -20.56
N PRO A 44 -6.67 -6.30 -19.94
CA PRO A 44 -5.73 -7.42 -19.89
C PRO A 44 -6.10 -8.51 -18.88
N ARG A 45 -7.15 -8.31 -18.07
CA ARG A 45 -7.61 -9.20 -17.00
C ARG A 45 -9.10 -8.99 -16.68
N PRO A 46 -9.74 -9.96 -15.99
CA PRO A 46 -11.14 -9.83 -15.58
C PRO A 46 -11.43 -8.52 -14.86
N GLN A 47 -12.59 -7.94 -15.16
CA GLN A 47 -13.09 -6.75 -14.47
C GLN A 47 -14.36 -7.08 -13.71
N PHE A 48 -14.67 -6.28 -12.69
CA PHE A 48 -15.93 -6.37 -11.97
C PHE A 48 -16.75 -5.11 -12.26
N LYS A 49 -17.95 -5.30 -12.80
CA LYS A 49 -18.88 -4.23 -13.12
C LYS A 49 -19.91 -4.07 -12.02
N LEU A 50 -19.98 -2.88 -11.44
CA LEU A 50 -20.96 -2.53 -10.41
C LEU A 50 -22.39 -2.53 -10.95
N GLU A 51 -23.31 -3.19 -10.26
CA GLU A 51 -24.75 -3.14 -10.56
C GLU A 51 -25.45 -1.93 -9.93
N SER A 52 -24.96 -1.46 -8.79
CA SER A 52 -25.49 -0.30 -8.06
C SER A 52 -24.36 0.58 -7.56
N ASP A 53 -24.71 1.80 -7.15
CA ASP A 53 -23.77 2.65 -6.42
C ASP A 53 -23.24 1.89 -5.20
N PHE A 54 -21.94 2.00 -4.98
CA PHE A 54 -21.26 1.40 -3.85
C PHE A 54 -20.54 2.49 -3.06
N ARG A 55 -20.89 2.61 -1.78
CA ARG A 55 -20.51 3.77 -0.97
C ARG A 55 -19.75 3.38 0.28
N PHE A 56 -18.73 4.17 0.58
CA PHE A 56 -17.94 4.08 1.80
C PHE A 56 -17.91 5.44 2.51
N LYS A 57 -18.29 5.47 3.79
CA LYS A 57 -18.16 6.65 4.64
C LYS A 57 -16.89 6.49 5.48
N ASP A 58 -15.91 7.35 5.24
CA ASP A 58 -14.62 7.26 5.93
C ASP A 58 -14.70 7.80 7.37
N PRO A 59 -13.64 7.63 8.20
CA PRO A 59 -13.70 8.01 9.61
C PRO A 59 -13.74 9.53 9.83
N ASN A 60 -13.43 10.32 8.81
CA ASN A 60 -13.56 11.79 8.83
C ASN A 60 -14.94 12.25 8.37
N GLY A 61 -15.85 11.33 8.05
CA GLY A 61 -17.21 11.62 7.59
C GLY A 61 -17.33 11.93 6.11
N LEU A 62 -16.25 11.77 5.32
CA LEU A 62 -16.33 11.95 3.87
C LEU A 62 -16.96 10.73 3.21
N LEU A 63 -17.87 10.98 2.27
CA LEU A 63 -18.49 9.95 1.46
C LEU A 63 -17.67 9.70 0.19
N TRP A 64 -17.39 8.44 -0.09
CA TRP A 64 -16.71 7.94 -1.27
C TRP A 64 -17.69 7.06 -2.04
N ILE A 65 -17.87 7.33 -3.34
CA ILE A 65 -18.91 6.67 -4.16
C ILE A 65 -18.26 6.12 -5.42
N ALA A 66 -18.43 4.81 -5.66
CA ALA A 66 -18.24 4.20 -6.97
C ALA A 66 -19.63 4.02 -7.61
N PRO A 67 -19.97 4.78 -8.67
CA PRO A 67 -21.28 4.71 -9.31
C PRO A 67 -21.58 3.34 -9.93
N SER A 68 -22.88 3.03 -10.07
CA SER A 68 -23.37 1.92 -10.88
C SER A 68 -22.76 1.95 -12.29
N GLY A 69 -22.47 0.77 -12.84
CA GLY A 69 -21.92 0.58 -14.18
C GLY A 69 -20.41 0.81 -14.29
N VAL A 70 -19.74 1.30 -13.24
CA VAL A 70 -18.27 1.40 -13.22
C VAL A 70 -17.67 -0.01 -13.26
N GLU A 71 -16.65 -0.16 -14.08
CA GLU A 71 -15.85 -1.37 -14.18
C GLU A 71 -14.53 -1.14 -13.42
N VAL A 72 -14.21 -2.01 -12.47
CA VAL A 72 -12.98 -1.99 -11.68
C VAL A 72 -12.19 -3.26 -11.97
N ASP A 73 -10.88 -3.24 -11.74
CA ASP A 73 -10.00 -4.37 -12.04
C ASP A 73 -9.38 -5.01 -10.79
N GLY A 74 -9.75 -4.51 -9.61
CA GLY A 74 -9.41 -5.04 -8.31
C GLY A 74 -7.96 -4.81 -7.91
N ALA A 75 -7.16 -4.11 -8.72
CA ALA A 75 -5.72 -4.08 -8.54
C ALA A 75 -5.05 -2.79 -9.03
N SER A 76 -5.06 -1.80 -8.15
CA SER A 76 -4.18 -0.63 -8.27
C SER A 76 -2.72 -0.89 -7.85
N ILE A 77 -2.41 -2.10 -7.33
CA ILE A 77 -1.03 -2.56 -7.08
C ILE A 77 -0.53 -3.33 -8.32
N PRO A 78 0.69 -3.07 -8.82
CA PRO A 78 1.24 -3.81 -9.94
C PRO A 78 1.27 -5.34 -9.72
N GLN A 79 0.89 -6.09 -10.76
CA GLN A 79 0.78 -7.56 -10.75
C GLN A 79 1.96 -8.32 -10.15
N PRO A 80 3.23 -7.97 -10.44
CA PRO A 80 4.36 -8.70 -9.87
C PRO A 80 4.43 -8.63 -8.35
N LEU A 81 3.72 -7.69 -7.74
CA LEU A 81 3.61 -7.53 -6.29
C LEU A 81 2.35 -8.19 -5.71
N TRP A 82 1.56 -8.97 -6.46
CA TRP A 82 0.36 -9.65 -5.95
C TRP A 82 0.68 -10.93 -5.15
N SER A 83 1.72 -11.68 -5.56
CA SER A 83 2.27 -12.77 -4.72
C SER A 83 2.77 -12.23 -3.37
N LEU A 84 3.27 -10.98 -3.45
CA LEU A 84 3.24 -9.96 -2.42
C LEU A 84 1.86 -9.90 -1.79
N ILE A 85 1.00 -9.02 -2.26
CA ILE A 85 0.06 -8.27 -1.46
C ILE A 85 -1.37 -8.89 -1.39
N GLY A 86 -1.61 -9.91 -2.21
CA GLY A 86 -2.92 -10.47 -2.52
C GLY A 86 -3.36 -10.04 -3.93
N GLY A 87 -4.07 -10.93 -4.63
CA GLY A 87 -4.54 -10.72 -6.00
C GLY A 87 -5.75 -9.77 -6.09
N PRO A 88 -6.17 -9.42 -7.30
CA PRO A 88 -7.39 -8.65 -7.53
C PRO A 88 -8.62 -9.41 -7.01
N PHE A 89 -9.55 -8.69 -6.39
CA PHE A 89 -10.83 -9.25 -5.92
C PHE A 89 -10.73 -10.37 -4.87
N GLU A 90 -9.58 -10.54 -4.21
CA GLU A 90 -9.41 -11.55 -3.18
C GLU A 90 -9.69 -11.02 -1.76
N GLY A 91 -10.19 -11.90 -0.90
CA GLY A 91 -10.27 -11.70 0.53
C GLY A 91 -11.13 -10.50 0.98
N ALA A 92 -10.86 -10.03 2.19
CA ALA A 92 -11.71 -9.03 2.84
C ALA A 92 -11.52 -7.60 2.32
N TYR A 93 -10.54 -7.32 1.44
CA TYR A 93 -10.28 -5.96 0.94
C TYR A 93 -10.99 -5.62 -0.38
N ILE A 94 -11.75 -6.54 -0.98
CA ILE A 94 -12.46 -6.30 -2.24
C ILE A 94 -13.35 -5.05 -2.20
N ASN A 95 -14.02 -4.81 -1.07
CA ASN A 95 -14.84 -3.61 -0.88
C ASN A 95 -13.97 -2.34 -0.96
N ALA A 96 -12.80 -2.35 -0.34
CA ALA A 96 -11.88 -1.22 -0.36
C ALA A 96 -11.28 -1.00 -1.76
N SER A 97 -10.96 -2.07 -2.49
CA SER A 97 -10.34 -1.97 -3.83
C SER A 97 -11.30 -1.36 -4.85
N VAL A 98 -12.60 -1.65 -4.78
CA VAL A 98 -13.61 -1.07 -5.68
C VAL A 98 -13.62 0.47 -5.60
N ILE A 99 -13.66 1.02 -4.38
CA ILE A 99 -13.60 2.47 -4.17
C ILE A 99 -12.24 3.01 -4.63
N HIS A 100 -11.14 2.33 -4.26
CA HIS A 100 -9.79 2.74 -4.60
C HIS A 100 -9.56 2.85 -6.11
N ASP A 101 -9.92 1.82 -6.88
CA ASP A 101 -9.78 1.78 -8.34
C ASP A 101 -10.59 2.88 -9.02
N HIS A 102 -11.83 3.13 -8.56
CA HIS A 102 -12.66 4.21 -9.08
C HIS A 102 -11.95 5.56 -8.94
N TYR A 103 -11.42 5.87 -7.76
CA TYR A 103 -10.75 7.15 -7.49
C TYR A 103 -9.34 7.24 -8.10
N CYS A 104 -8.63 6.13 -8.27
CA CYS A 104 -7.39 6.09 -9.05
C CYS A 104 -7.62 6.41 -10.54
N ARG A 105 -8.74 5.96 -11.10
CA ARG A 105 -9.11 6.22 -12.50
C ARG A 105 -9.62 7.64 -12.71
N THR A 106 -10.57 8.07 -11.89
CA THR A 106 -11.24 9.37 -12.08
C THR A 106 -10.44 10.54 -11.50
N LYS A 107 -9.55 10.27 -10.54
CA LYS A 107 -8.65 11.25 -9.92
C LYS A 107 -9.40 12.46 -9.34
N GLN A 108 -10.65 12.25 -8.92
CA GLN A 108 -11.51 13.29 -8.32
C GLN A 108 -11.00 13.76 -6.95
N ARG A 109 -10.13 12.98 -6.32
CA ARG A 109 -9.44 13.31 -5.06
C ARG A 109 -7.94 13.15 -5.23
N THR A 110 -7.17 13.62 -4.25
CA THR A 110 -5.72 13.49 -4.29
C THR A 110 -5.31 12.01 -4.24
N ALA A 111 -4.13 11.67 -4.79
CA ALA A 111 -3.59 10.32 -4.66
C ALA A 111 -3.41 9.94 -3.19
N HIS A 112 -2.93 10.87 -2.37
CA HIS A 112 -2.80 10.73 -0.92
C HIS A 112 -4.11 10.28 -0.27
N ASP A 113 -5.21 11.02 -0.46
CA ASP A 113 -6.47 10.70 0.19
C ASP A 113 -7.06 9.40 -0.35
N THR A 114 -6.89 9.14 -1.65
CA THR A 114 -7.33 7.90 -2.30
C THR A 114 -6.64 6.67 -1.70
N HIS A 115 -5.31 6.70 -1.53
CA HIS A 115 -4.56 5.60 -0.92
C HIS A 115 -4.82 5.46 0.58
N ARG A 116 -4.99 6.57 1.30
CA ARG A 116 -5.36 6.54 2.72
C ARG A 116 -6.78 6.01 2.93
N ASN A 117 -7.70 6.30 2.02
CA ASN A 117 -9.05 5.75 2.05
C ASN A 117 -9.07 4.23 1.84
N PHE A 118 -8.18 3.72 0.99
CA PHE A 118 -8.00 2.27 0.83
C PHE A 118 -7.62 1.60 2.17
N TYR A 119 -6.71 2.19 2.95
CA TYR A 119 -6.40 1.71 4.30
C TYR A 119 -7.64 1.67 5.20
N TYR A 120 -8.42 2.75 5.22
CA TYR A 120 -9.65 2.83 6.01
C TYR A 120 -10.66 1.76 5.61
N GLY A 121 -10.93 1.60 4.31
CA GLY A 121 -11.83 0.56 3.80
C GLY A 121 -11.37 -0.86 4.16
N MET A 122 -10.05 -1.12 4.11
CA MET A 122 -9.49 -2.41 4.53
C MET A 122 -9.71 -2.69 6.02
N ARG A 123 -9.43 -1.71 6.88
CA ARG A 123 -9.63 -1.85 8.34
C ARG A 123 -11.11 -1.96 8.70
N ALA A 124 -11.99 -1.22 8.02
CA ALA A 124 -13.45 -1.35 8.14
C ALA A 124 -13.95 -2.74 7.71
N SER A 125 -13.26 -3.38 6.76
CA SER A 125 -13.52 -4.76 6.34
C SER A 125 -12.76 -5.81 7.16
N GLN A 126 -12.24 -5.44 8.34
CA GLN A 126 -11.53 -6.33 9.27
C GLN A 126 -10.24 -6.97 8.72
N VAL A 127 -9.61 -6.36 7.71
CA VAL A 127 -8.24 -6.75 7.31
C VAL A 127 -7.29 -6.48 8.47
N PRO A 128 -6.39 -7.43 8.83
CA PRO A 128 -5.41 -7.22 9.89
C PRO A 128 -4.58 -5.95 9.69
N ASP A 129 -4.33 -5.22 10.78
CA ASP A 129 -3.66 -3.90 10.74
C ASP A 129 -2.35 -3.90 9.97
N TRP A 130 -1.45 -4.85 10.29
CA TRP A 130 -0.16 -4.98 9.63
C TRP A 130 -0.31 -5.16 8.10
N LYS A 131 -1.32 -5.92 7.66
CA LYS A 131 -1.59 -6.18 6.25
C LYS A 131 -2.17 -4.94 5.57
N ALA A 132 -3.11 -4.25 6.21
CA ALA A 132 -3.66 -2.99 5.71
C ALA A 132 -2.59 -1.90 5.57
N LYS A 133 -1.66 -1.80 6.53
CA LYS A 133 -0.52 -0.87 6.47
C LYS A 133 0.45 -1.20 5.34
N LEU A 134 0.77 -2.49 5.15
CA LEU A 134 1.59 -2.95 4.03
C LEU A 134 0.95 -2.60 2.68
N MET A 135 -0.34 -2.90 2.54
CA MET A 135 -1.13 -2.62 1.34
C MET A 135 -1.18 -1.12 1.04
N HIS A 136 -1.42 -0.30 2.07
CA HIS A 136 -1.40 1.16 1.97
C HIS A 136 -0.03 1.67 1.53
N TRP A 137 1.05 1.22 2.17
CA TRP A 137 2.41 1.59 1.80
C TRP A 137 2.72 1.21 0.34
N ALA A 138 2.28 0.02 -0.10
CA ALA A 138 2.54 -0.47 -1.44
C ALA A 138 1.80 0.31 -2.54
N VAL A 139 0.49 0.58 -2.39
CA VAL A 139 -0.24 1.43 -3.36
C VAL A 139 0.36 2.85 -3.38
N SER A 140 0.74 3.36 -2.21
CA SER A 140 1.37 4.67 -2.08
C SER A 140 2.80 4.69 -2.63
N THR A 141 3.46 3.57 -2.87
CA THR A 141 4.83 3.51 -3.42
C THR A 141 4.82 3.21 -4.92
N PHE A 142 4.05 2.21 -5.33
CA PHE A 142 4.11 1.62 -6.67
C PHE A 142 2.85 1.86 -7.51
N GLY A 143 1.73 2.25 -6.88
CA GLY A 143 0.48 2.51 -7.58
C GLY A 143 0.47 3.85 -8.34
N PRO A 144 -0.62 4.15 -9.05
CA PRO A 144 -0.81 5.43 -9.74
C PRO A 144 -0.74 6.61 -8.76
N SER A 145 -0.08 7.71 -9.15
CA SER A 145 0.03 8.91 -8.32
C SER A 145 -0.09 10.18 -9.15
N TRP A 146 -0.70 11.21 -8.58
CA TRP A 146 -0.94 12.48 -9.24
C TRP A 146 -0.98 13.63 -8.22
N LYS A 147 -0.67 14.84 -8.70
CA LYS A 147 -0.74 16.09 -7.93
C LYS A 147 -1.38 17.19 -8.74
N LEU A 148 -1.95 18.18 -8.05
CA LEU A 148 -2.42 19.41 -8.67
C LEU A 148 -1.26 20.41 -8.70
N GLU A 149 -0.90 20.89 -9.88
CA GLU A 149 0.13 21.92 -10.09
C GLU A 149 -0.49 23.18 -10.68
N LYS A 150 -0.07 24.33 -10.16
CA LYS A 150 -0.41 25.62 -10.75
C LYS A 150 0.47 25.83 -12.00
N ARG A 151 -0.15 25.84 -13.18
CA ARG A 151 0.55 26.03 -14.47
C ARG A 151 0.01 27.24 -15.22
N VAL A 152 0.86 27.88 -16.01
CA VAL A 152 0.45 28.93 -16.95
C VAL A 152 0.15 28.27 -18.29
N THR A 153 -1.09 28.37 -18.74
CA THR A 153 -1.58 27.87 -20.04
C THR A 153 -1.91 29.06 -20.94
N MET A 154 -1.71 28.90 -22.26
CA MET A 154 -2.13 29.92 -23.23
C MET A 154 -3.55 29.60 -23.68
N LYS A 155 -4.52 30.42 -23.29
CA LYS A 155 -5.91 30.27 -23.70
C LYS A 155 -6.19 31.13 -24.93
N GLN A 156 -6.70 30.52 -25.99
CA GLN A 156 -7.14 31.22 -27.18
C GLN A 156 -8.63 31.56 -27.06
N THR A 157 -8.95 32.84 -27.23
CA THR A 157 -10.33 33.33 -27.34
C THR A 157 -10.53 33.83 -28.76
N CYS A 158 -11.45 33.21 -29.49
CA CYS A 158 -11.78 33.59 -30.86
C CYS A 158 -13.17 34.24 -30.90
N SER A 159 -13.27 35.36 -31.59
CA SER A 159 -14.51 36.06 -31.87
C SER A 159 -14.68 36.18 -33.38
N SER A 160 -15.82 35.72 -33.88
CA SER A 160 -16.21 35.80 -35.28
C SER A 160 -17.19 36.96 -35.45
N LEU A 161 -16.88 37.89 -36.36
CA LEU A 161 -17.86 38.86 -36.84
C LEU A 161 -18.38 38.39 -38.21
N ASP A 162 -19.71 38.40 -38.37
CA ASP A 162 -20.36 38.07 -39.64
C ASP A 162 -19.78 38.90 -40.79
N GLY A 163 -19.21 38.22 -41.78
CA GLY A 163 -18.64 38.82 -42.98
C GLY A 163 -17.20 39.37 -42.85
N LEU A 164 -16.58 39.38 -41.66
CA LEU A 164 -15.22 39.95 -41.46
C LEU A 164 -14.15 38.96 -41.02
N GLY A 165 -14.48 37.67 -40.93
CA GLY A 165 -13.54 36.62 -40.51
C GLY A 165 -13.44 36.45 -38.99
N THR A 166 -12.66 35.45 -38.56
CA THR A 166 -12.49 35.10 -37.14
C THR A 166 -11.17 35.65 -36.63
N THR A 167 -11.22 36.45 -35.56
CA THR A 167 -10.02 36.96 -34.88
C THR A 167 -9.82 36.21 -33.57
N CYS A 168 -8.62 35.67 -33.35
CA CYS A 168 -8.26 34.93 -32.14
C CYS A 168 -7.16 35.66 -31.36
N THR A 169 -7.31 35.76 -30.05
CA THR A 169 -6.30 36.30 -29.14
C THR A 169 -5.87 35.24 -28.13
N SER A 170 -4.55 35.04 -28.00
CA SER A 170 -3.96 34.17 -26.97
C SER A 170 -3.63 34.99 -25.73
N SER A 171 -4.01 34.51 -24.54
CA SER A 171 -3.66 35.15 -23.27
C SER A 171 -3.18 34.12 -22.24
N PRO A 172 -2.16 34.45 -21.43
CA PRO A 172 -1.73 33.57 -20.36
C PRO A 172 -2.79 33.50 -19.27
N VAL A 173 -3.22 32.29 -18.93
CA VAL A 173 -4.13 32.01 -17.81
C VAL A 173 -3.44 31.06 -16.86
N THR A 174 -3.63 31.27 -15.55
CA THR A 174 -3.10 30.35 -14.56
C THR A 174 -4.18 29.38 -14.13
N GLU A 175 -3.93 28.09 -14.29
CA GLU A 175 -4.88 27.02 -14.03
C GLU A 175 -4.24 25.93 -13.16
N MET A 176 -5.06 25.24 -12.36
CA MET A 176 -4.63 24.06 -11.62
C MET A 176 -4.76 22.86 -12.56
N VAL A 177 -3.62 22.29 -12.95
CA VAL A 177 -3.54 21.14 -13.84
C VAL A 177 -3.18 19.92 -13.03
N MET A 178 -3.88 18.81 -13.26
CA MET A 178 -3.52 17.52 -12.71
C MET A 178 -2.31 16.95 -13.47
N VAL A 179 -1.27 16.58 -12.73
CA VAL A 179 -0.01 16.08 -13.25
C VAL A 179 0.26 14.71 -12.65
N GLU A 180 0.48 13.73 -13.52
CA GLU A 180 0.88 12.39 -13.09
C GLU A 180 2.32 12.41 -12.57
N ILE A 181 2.54 11.66 -11.49
CA ILE A 181 3.87 11.44 -10.92
C ILE A 181 4.34 10.07 -11.42
N PRO A 182 5.47 9.99 -12.14
CA PRO A 182 5.98 8.72 -12.65
C PRO A 182 6.15 7.68 -11.54
N GLY A 183 5.71 6.45 -11.82
CA GLY A 183 5.92 5.29 -10.97
C GLY A 183 7.25 4.60 -11.24
N ALA A 184 7.50 3.51 -10.52
CA ALA A 184 8.61 2.61 -10.80
C ALA A 184 8.38 1.84 -12.12
N ASP A 185 9.43 1.68 -12.91
CA ASP A 185 9.41 0.78 -14.07
C ASP A 185 9.60 -0.67 -13.59
N LEU A 186 8.50 -1.34 -13.27
CA LEU A 186 8.50 -2.73 -12.81
C LEU A 186 8.63 -3.74 -13.95
N SER A 187 8.78 -3.30 -15.21
CA SER A 187 9.18 -4.17 -16.32
C SER A 187 10.69 -4.42 -16.35
N ASP A 188 11.47 -3.56 -15.69
CA ASP A 188 12.89 -3.78 -15.46
C ASP A 188 13.09 -4.85 -14.37
N PRO A 189 13.76 -5.97 -14.66
CA PRO A 189 13.93 -7.08 -13.71
C PRO A 189 14.71 -6.69 -12.45
N VAL A 190 15.63 -5.74 -12.53
CA VAL A 190 16.41 -5.27 -11.38
C VAL A 190 15.54 -4.41 -10.47
N VAL A 191 14.75 -3.51 -11.05
CA VAL A 191 13.78 -2.69 -10.30
C VAL A 191 12.72 -3.58 -9.66
N LEU A 192 12.20 -4.55 -10.40
CA LEU A 192 11.22 -5.50 -9.90
C LEU A 192 11.77 -6.32 -8.73
N ALA A 193 12.96 -6.92 -8.87
CA ALA A 193 13.58 -7.69 -7.80
C ALA A 193 13.82 -6.85 -6.53
N ALA A 194 14.33 -5.62 -6.69
CA ALA A 194 14.53 -4.71 -5.56
C ALA A 194 13.19 -4.31 -4.90
N ALA A 195 12.15 -4.04 -5.69
CA ALA A 195 10.82 -3.70 -5.19
C ALA A 195 10.19 -4.85 -4.39
N VAL A 196 10.22 -6.07 -4.93
CA VAL A 196 9.70 -7.28 -4.27
C VAL A 196 10.50 -7.57 -3.00
N SER A 197 11.82 -7.51 -3.06
CA SER A 197 12.70 -7.74 -1.92
C SER A 197 12.44 -6.73 -0.79
N LYS A 198 12.24 -5.45 -1.16
CA LYS A 198 11.89 -4.39 -0.22
C LYS A 198 10.52 -4.62 0.40
N ALA A 199 9.52 -4.91 -0.41
CA ALA A 199 8.16 -5.11 0.05
C ALA A 199 8.04 -6.36 0.96
N ASN A 200 8.80 -7.42 0.69
CA ASN A 200 8.99 -8.56 1.61
C ASN A 200 9.58 -8.11 2.96
N ALA A 201 10.64 -7.30 2.95
CA ALA A 201 11.25 -6.80 4.20
C ALA A 201 10.28 -5.95 5.03
N VAL A 202 9.50 -5.07 4.39
CA VAL A 202 8.45 -4.27 5.05
C VAL A 202 7.38 -5.19 5.65
N ALA A 203 6.91 -6.20 4.90
CA ALA A 203 5.92 -7.16 5.39
C ALA A 203 6.41 -7.91 6.64
N ARG A 204 7.63 -8.46 6.60
CA ARG A 204 8.23 -9.16 7.74
C ARG A 204 8.39 -8.23 8.95
N THR A 205 8.76 -6.97 8.72
CA THR A 205 8.95 -5.97 9.77
C THR A 205 7.63 -5.60 10.45
N LEU A 206 6.58 -5.32 9.66
CA LEU A 206 5.23 -5.10 10.15
C LEU A 206 4.71 -6.30 10.93
N LEU A 207 4.87 -7.51 10.40
CA LEU A 207 4.42 -8.73 11.05
C LEU A 207 5.14 -8.98 12.40
N THR A 208 6.46 -8.86 12.41
CA THR A 208 7.30 -9.05 13.62
C THR A 208 6.99 -8.04 14.71
N SER A 209 6.70 -6.80 14.32
CA SER A 209 6.44 -5.70 15.25
C SER A 209 4.95 -5.54 15.59
N ASN A 210 4.09 -6.43 15.12
CA ASN A 210 2.63 -6.35 15.24
C ASN A 210 2.08 -4.99 14.75
N GLY A 211 2.58 -4.51 13.61
CA GLY A 211 2.14 -3.27 12.97
C GLY A 211 2.71 -1.99 13.56
N ASN A 212 3.74 -2.04 14.42
CA ASN A 212 4.32 -0.85 15.06
C ASN A 212 5.50 -0.24 14.28
N ILE A 213 6.32 -1.09 13.65
CA ILE A 213 7.47 -0.67 12.84
C ILE A 213 7.20 -1.06 11.40
N LEU A 214 7.35 -0.08 10.49
CA LEU A 214 7.13 -0.27 9.06
C LEU A 214 8.37 -0.87 8.42
N ASP A 215 9.53 -0.27 8.70
CA ASP A 215 10.74 -0.52 7.93
C ASP A 215 12.02 -0.19 8.72
N VAL A 216 13.15 -0.66 8.20
CA VAL A 216 14.50 -0.37 8.70
C VAL A 216 15.33 0.22 7.56
N THR A 217 15.62 1.52 7.64
CA THR A 217 16.38 2.29 6.64
C THR A 217 17.76 2.68 7.17
N VAL A 218 18.53 3.42 6.37
CA VAL A 218 19.81 4.04 6.78
C VAL A 218 19.66 5.03 7.94
N ASP A 219 18.48 5.65 8.05
CA ASP A 219 18.17 6.63 9.11
C ASP A 219 17.60 5.97 10.37
N GLY A 220 17.41 4.64 10.35
CA GLY A 220 16.90 3.85 11.47
C GLY A 220 15.53 3.23 11.19
N GLN A 221 14.81 2.92 12.26
CA GLN A 221 13.47 2.33 12.16
C GLN A 221 12.43 3.40 11.80
N VAL A 222 11.58 3.08 10.84
CA VAL A 222 10.43 3.90 10.45
C VAL A 222 9.20 3.38 11.20
N THR A 223 8.53 4.25 11.95
CA THR A 223 7.29 3.89 12.64
C THR A 223 6.17 3.66 11.63
N ALA A 224 5.27 2.72 11.94
CA ALA A 224 4.13 2.41 11.09
C ALA A 224 2.92 3.33 11.36
N SER A 225 3.18 4.61 11.62
CA SER A 225 2.17 5.66 11.67
C SER A 225 1.77 6.10 10.26
N PHE A 226 0.67 6.84 10.10
CA PHE A 226 0.29 7.41 8.79
C PHE A 226 1.42 8.25 8.19
N GLU A 227 2.01 9.13 8.98
CA GLU A 227 3.13 9.97 8.55
C GLU A 227 4.35 9.13 8.16
N GLY A 228 4.67 8.08 8.93
CA GLY A 228 5.78 7.17 8.62
C GLY A 228 5.57 6.40 7.33
N VAL A 229 4.37 5.88 7.11
CA VAL A 229 3.97 5.19 5.86
C VAL A 229 4.08 6.14 4.67
N GLU A 230 3.56 7.36 4.76
CA GLU A 230 3.56 8.33 3.67
C GLU A 230 4.97 8.84 3.34
N LYS A 231 5.78 9.17 4.35
CA LYS A 231 7.17 9.58 4.13
C LYS A 231 7.99 8.45 3.51
N SER A 232 7.83 7.22 4.01
CA SER A 232 8.48 6.03 3.47
C SER A 232 8.07 5.79 2.01
N ALA A 233 6.77 5.79 1.72
CA ALA A 233 6.27 5.52 0.37
C ALA A 233 6.71 6.58 -0.64
N ASN A 234 6.71 7.86 -0.26
CA ASN A 234 7.23 8.94 -1.10
C ASN A 234 8.73 8.80 -1.39
N ALA A 235 9.52 8.47 -0.36
CA ALA A 235 10.95 8.22 -0.52
C ALA A 235 11.22 7.03 -1.46
N TYR A 236 10.52 5.91 -1.26
CA TYR A 236 10.70 4.74 -2.11
C TYR A 236 10.20 4.95 -3.53
N ARG A 237 9.10 5.67 -3.75
CA ARG A 237 8.67 6.02 -5.11
C ARG A 237 9.78 6.76 -5.85
N GLN A 238 10.45 7.73 -5.21
CA GLN A 238 11.56 8.45 -5.82
C GLN A 238 12.75 7.52 -6.11
N VAL A 239 13.13 6.68 -5.14
CA VAL A 239 14.25 5.73 -5.27
C VAL A 239 14.04 4.77 -6.45
N PHE A 240 12.83 4.22 -6.59
CA PHE A 240 12.52 3.27 -7.66
C PHE A 240 12.28 3.96 -9.01
N ALA A 241 11.58 5.10 -9.06
CA ALA A 241 11.32 5.81 -10.31
C ALA A 241 12.62 6.36 -10.95
N SER A 242 13.58 6.80 -10.13
CA SER A 242 14.88 7.32 -10.60
C SER A 242 15.98 6.26 -10.71
N LYS A 243 15.73 5.03 -10.23
CA LYS A 243 16.73 3.97 -10.06
C LYS A 243 17.93 4.40 -9.19
N GLU A 244 17.73 5.34 -8.25
CA GLU A 244 18.78 5.86 -7.35
C GLU A 244 19.49 4.74 -6.57
N PHE A 245 18.77 3.66 -6.25
CA PHE A 245 19.35 2.52 -5.54
C PHE A 245 20.48 1.81 -6.31
N VAL A 246 20.61 2.03 -7.62
CA VAL A 246 21.72 1.49 -8.43
C VAL A 246 23.04 2.19 -8.07
N SER A 247 23.02 3.50 -7.85
CA SER A 247 24.20 4.27 -7.44
C SER A 247 24.35 4.37 -5.92
N SER A 248 23.23 4.33 -5.20
CA SER A 248 23.16 4.42 -3.73
C SER A 248 22.36 3.27 -3.11
N PRO A 249 22.88 2.02 -3.13
CA PRO A 249 22.10 0.84 -2.72
C PRO A 249 21.65 0.85 -1.25
N ALA A 250 22.37 1.59 -0.40
CA ALA A 250 22.01 1.78 1.01
C ALA A 250 20.60 2.41 1.17
N ARG A 251 20.10 3.17 0.18
CA ARG A 251 18.75 3.76 0.19
C ARG A 251 17.64 2.72 0.29
N LEU A 252 17.90 1.46 -0.06
CA LEU A 252 16.95 0.37 0.13
C LEU A 252 16.83 -0.12 1.58
N GLY A 253 17.80 0.20 2.45
CA GLY A 253 17.80 -0.26 3.84
C GLY A 253 17.91 -1.78 3.96
N VAL A 254 17.14 -2.37 4.88
CA VAL A 254 17.04 -3.83 5.03
C VAL A 254 16.13 -4.41 3.93
N LEU A 255 16.59 -5.52 3.38
CA LEU A 255 15.95 -6.32 2.35
C LEU A 255 15.76 -7.77 2.82
N SER A 256 14.86 -8.47 2.14
CA SER A 256 14.56 -9.89 2.38
C SER A 256 14.48 -10.64 1.07
N SER A 257 14.96 -11.88 1.05
CA SER A 257 14.75 -12.80 -0.06
C SER A 257 13.26 -13.19 -0.11
N GLN A 258 12.83 -13.71 -1.25
CA GLN A 258 11.47 -14.21 -1.38
C GLN A 258 11.27 -15.40 -0.43
N THR A 259 10.22 -15.33 0.39
CA THR A 259 9.82 -16.48 1.22
C THR A 259 8.96 -17.43 0.39
N ALA A 260 9.12 -18.74 0.60
CA ALA A 260 8.30 -19.75 -0.08
C ALA A 260 6.81 -19.55 0.26
N GLY A 261 6.01 -19.08 -0.70
CA GLY A 261 4.54 -18.95 -0.58
C GLY A 261 3.95 -17.52 -0.64
N GLY A 262 4.75 -16.45 -0.79
CA GLY A 262 4.21 -15.08 -0.84
C GLY A 262 3.58 -14.61 0.49
N LEU A 263 2.73 -13.55 0.54
CA LEU A 263 2.10 -13.10 1.81
C LEU A 263 1.17 -14.12 2.44
N THR A 264 0.70 -15.13 1.71
CA THR A 264 -0.07 -16.22 2.36
C THR A 264 0.76 -16.92 3.43
N ASN A 265 2.09 -16.81 3.34
CA ASN A 265 3.03 -17.47 4.23
C ASN A 265 4.21 -16.57 4.66
N VAL A 266 4.06 -15.24 4.65
CA VAL A 266 5.14 -14.36 5.15
C VAL A 266 5.40 -14.66 6.63
N GLN A 267 6.66 -14.97 6.92
CA GLN A 267 7.11 -15.30 8.26
C GLN A 267 7.74 -14.08 8.95
N PRO A 268 7.58 -13.93 10.27
CA PRO A 268 8.29 -12.90 11.00
C PRO A 268 9.82 -13.04 10.83
N TRP A 269 10.55 -11.98 11.18
CA TRP A 269 12.00 -12.04 11.29
C TRP A 269 12.41 -13.09 12.35
N SER A 270 13.58 -13.70 12.14
CA SER A 270 14.07 -14.74 13.04
C SER A 270 14.17 -14.24 14.49
N GLY A 271 13.77 -15.10 15.43
CA GLY A 271 13.72 -14.73 16.85
C GLY A 271 12.64 -13.70 17.20
N ASN A 272 11.67 -13.46 16.31
CA ASN A 272 10.60 -12.48 16.48
C ASN A 272 11.13 -11.07 16.84
N ARG A 273 12.24 -10.69 16.21
CA ARG A 273 12.93 -9.41 16.45
C ARG A 273 13.17 -8.67 15.15
N VAL A 274 12.75 -7.41 15.09
CA VAL A 274 13.06 -6.52 13.97
C VAL A 274 14.57 -6.33 13.86
N PRO A 275 15.20 -6.58 12.70
CA PRO A 275 16.64 -6.47 12.53
C PRO A 275 17.10 -5.01 12.68
N ARG A 276 18.38 -4.83 13.00
CA ARG A 276 19.06 -3.54 12.83
C ARG A 276 19.80 -3.55 11.50
N LEU A 277 19.93 -2.39 10.85
CA LEU A 277 20.66 -2.29 9.59
C LEU A 277 22.12 -2.80 9.69
N ASN A 278 22.76 -2.61 10.85
CA ASN A 278 24.13 -3.09 11.09
C ASN A 278 24.22 -4.61 11.21
N ASP A 279 23.13 -5.28 11.59
CA ASP A 279 23.07 -6.75 11.69
C ASP A 279 22.73 -7.40 10.34
N ALA A 280 22.22 -6.64 9.37
CA ALA A 280 21.92 -7.14 8.03
C ALA A 280 23.21 -7.42 7.25
N VAL A 281 23.29 -8.61 6.64
CA VAL A 281 24.48 -9.04 5.89
C VAL A 281 24.57 -8.28 4.57
N PHE A 282 25.79 -7.95 4.13
CA PHE A 282 25.99 -7.45 2.77
C PHE A 282 25.75 -8.60 1.78
N LEU A 283 24.96 -8.38 0.74
CA LEU A 283 24.75 -9.37 -0.31
C LEU A 283 26.00 -9.50 -1.18
N THR A 284 26.73 -10.60 -1.00
CA THR A 284 27.91 -10.98 -1.78
C THR A 284 27.86 -12.48 -2.09
N PRO A 285 28.66 -13.00 -3.03
CA PRO A 285 28.69 -14.44 -3.30
C PRO A 285 29.03 -15.29 -2.06
N GLN A 286 29.79 -14.75 -1.10
CA GLN A 286 30.16 -15.46 0.14
C GLN A 286 29.02 -15.50 1.16
N THR A 287 28.16 -14.49 1.19
CA THR A 287 27.04 -14.40 2.14
C THR A 287 25.73 -14.91 1.56
N LEU A 288 25.68 -15.19 0.26
CA LEU A 288 24.52 -15.71 -0.46
C LEU A 288 23.83 -16.90 0.27
N PRO A 289 24.55 -17.92 0.78
CA PRO A 289 23.91 -19.02 1.50
C PRO A 289 23.18 -18.60 2.78
N MET A 290 23.57 -17.48 3.39
CA MET A 290 22.88 -16.92 4.55
C MET A 290 21.58 -16.21 4.14
N VAL A 291 21.61 -15.49 3.02
CA VAL A 291 20.46 -14.78 2.47
C VAL A 291 19.39 -15.75 1.96
N GLU A 292 19.80 -16.84 1.33
CA GLU A 292 18.92 -17.94 0.92
C GLU A 292 18.20 -18.58 2.12
N ARG A 293 18.83 -18.56 3.30
CA ARG A 293 18.22 -18.98 4.58
C ARG A 293 17.40 -17.86 5.24
N SER A 294 16.92 -16.91 4.45
CA SER A 294 16.04 -15.80 4.86
C SER A 294 16.65 -14.81 5.87
N ALA A 295 17.98 -14.71 5.94
CA ALA A 295 18.65 -13.68 6.74
C ALA A 295 18.35 -12.27 6.19
N PRO A 296 18.17 -11.25 7.05
CA PRO A 296 18.08 -9.86 6.60
C PRO A 296 19.37 -9.47 5.90
N PHE A 297 19.27 -8.82 4.75
CA PHE A 297 20.43 -8.36 4.00
C PHE A 297 20.31 -6.90 3.58
N LYS A 298 21.42 -6.34 3.11
CA LYS A 298 21.52 -5.01 2.52
C LYS A 298 22.44 -5.05 1.30
N LEU A 299 22.25 -4.12 0.38
CA LEU A 299 23.08 -4.02 -0.82
C LEU A 299 24.29 -3.11 -0.58
N ASP A 300 25.39 -3.44 -1.25
CA ASP A 300 26.48 -2.52 -1.56
C ASP A 300 26.57 -2.34 -3.09
N PRO A 301 27.44 -1.46 -3.61
CA PRO A 301 27.57 -1.26 -5.06
C PRO A 301 27.94 -2.51 -5.87
N ARG A 302 28.47 -3.56 -5.25
CA ARG A 302 28.87 -4.83 -5.89
C ARG A 302 27.75 -5.88 -5.87
N GLY A 303 26.80 -5.77 -4.94
CA GLY A 303 25.68 -6.69 -4.78
C GLY A 303 24.42 -6.36 -5.57
N LYS A 304 24.40 -5.25 -6.34
CA LYS A 304 23.21 -4.81 -7.10
C LYS A 304 22.71 -5.83 -8.11
N ASP A 305 23.62 -6.56 -8.77
CA ASP A 305 23.28 -7.53 -9.81
C ASP A 305 22.88 -8.88 -9.19
N LEU A 306 23.13 -9.08 -7.89
CA LEU A 306 22.77 -10.29 -7.15
C LEU A 306 21.35 -10.25 -6.59
N VAL A 307 20.70 -9.06 -6.57
CA VAL A 307 19.35 -8.91 -6.02
C VAL A 307 18.31 -9.66 -6.85
N THR A 308 18.52 -9.76 -8.17
CA THR A 308 17.67 -10.53 -9.08
C THR A 308 17.66 -12.01 -8.75
N ASP A 309 18.79 -12.55 -8.28
CA ASP A 309 18.90 -13.96 -7.91
C ASP A 309 18.18 -14.28 -6.59
N GLN A 310 17.78 -13.27 -5.82
CA GLN A 310 17.06 -13.45 -4.55
C GLN A 310 15.54 -13.55 -4.72
N ILE A 311 15.04 -13.28 -5.92
CA ILE A 311 13.63 -13.26 -6.25
C ILE A 311 13.40 -14.17 -7.46
N ASP A 312 12.47 -15.11 -7.35
CA ASP A 312 12.06 -15.94 -8.49
C ASP A 312 11.14 -15.14 -9.42
N LEU A 313 11.76 -14.31 -10.27
CA LEU A 313 11.05 -13.48 -11.25
C LEU A 313 10.19 -14.31 -12.21
N LYS A 314 10.62 -15.54 -12.54
CA LYS A 314 9.83 -16.44 -13.41
C LYS A 314 8.55 -16.89 -12.73
N SER A 315 8.56 -17.16 -11.43
CA SER A 315 7.32 -17.45 -10.69
C SER A 315 6.36 -16.26 -10.65
N LEU A 316 6.91 -15.04 -10.57
CA LEU A 316 6.13 -13.80 -10.62
C LEU A 316 5.51 -13.60 -12.00
N GLU A 317 6.23 -13.95 -13.07
CA GLU A 317 5.75 -13.95 -14.46
C GLU A 317 4.77 -15.09 -14.76
N THR A 318 4.94 -16.28 -14.18
CA THR A 318 4.05 -17.42 -14.44
C THR A 318 2.70 -17.23 -13.72
N SER A 319 2.68 -16.51 -12.60
CA SER A 319 1.45 -15.99 -11.99
C SER A 319 0.68 -15.05 -12.96
N ILE A 320 1.36 -14.44 -13.95
CA ILE A 320 0.78 -13.62 -15.03
C ILE A 320 0.12 -14.51 -16.12
N HIS A 321 0.56 -15.76 -16.28
CA HIS A 321 0.11 -16.65 -17.36
C HIS A 321 -0.83 -17.79 -16.91
N LEU A 322 -0.77 -18.23 -15.65
CA LEU A 322 -1.63 -19.31 -15.14
C LEU A 322 -3.12 -18.92 -15.04
N GLU A 323 -3.45 -17.63 -14.96
CA GLU A 323 -4.85 -17.16 -15.08
C GLU A 323 -5.39 -17.16 -16.52
N LYS A 324 -4.54 -17.33 -17.53
CA LYS A 324 -5.00 -17.56 -18.92
C LYS A 324 -5.33 -19.03 -19.19
N GLY A 325 -5.02 -19.94 -18.27
CA GLY A 325 -5.00 -21.38 -18.53
C GLY A 325 -5.82 -22.26 -17.59
N SER A 326 -6.44 -21.72 -16.53
CA SER A 326 -7.37 -22.50 -15.71
C SER A 326 -8.78 -22.41 -16.28
N GLN A 327 -9.09 -23.40 -17.12
CA GLN A 327 -10.40 -23.71 -17.70
C GLN A 327 -11.50 -23.88 -16.64
#